data_AF-A0A442I455-F1
#
_entry.id   AF-A0A442I455-F1
#
_cell.length_a   1.000
_cell.length_b   1.000
_cell.length_c   1.000
_cell.angle_alpha   90.00
_cell.angle_beta   90.00
_cell.angle_gamma   90.00
#
_symmetry.space_group_name_H-M   'P 1'
#
loop_
_entity.id
_entity.type
_entity.pdbx_description
1 polymer ?
#
loop_
_entity_poly.entity_id
_entity_poly.type
_entity_poly.pdbx_seq_one_letter_code
_entity_poly.pdbx_strand_id
1 'polypeptide(L)'
;MDRGNARTSHPQHCAKSTAALGRQTRQSVEPRSSHEGWENRALKIVDVASRPYHIPPTVSWEDATHRAANLEFIITRVTTDAGIVGEGFAYTTGIGGSAFLALIDDYCRMMLLGQDPRQIERLWSFLYGQLHRSGTGGINTLALGAIDVALWDIAAKCYEVPLFRLLGRGVTVSPPMAVASTSSSTVTLYSTRSKDSWRRATRR
;
A
#
# COMPACT_ATOMS: atom_id res chain seq x y z
N MET A 1 44.15 -56.93 39.45
CA MET A 1 42.77 -57.30 39.10
C MET A 1 41.88 -56.43 39.96
N ASP A 2 41.46 -55.28 39.43
CA ASP A 2 40.75 -54.26 40.19
C ASP A 2 39.68 -53.63 39.32
N ARG A 3 38.42 -53.71 39.77
CA ARG A 3 37.30 -52.85 39.36
C ARG A 3 36.34 -52.70 40.54
N GLY A 4 36.65 -51.72 41.39
CA GLY A 4 35.73 -51.12 42.34
C GLY A 4 34.62 -50.29 41.66
N ASN A 5 33.48 -50.31 42.34
CA ASN A 5 32.13 -49.96 41.88
C ASN A 5 31.87 -48.45 41.75
N ALA A 6 30.98 -48.10 40.83
CA ALA A 6 30.57 -46.75 40.48
C ALA A 6 29.58 -46.14 41.48
N ARG A 7 29.77 -44.86 41.84
CA ARG A 7 28.68 -43.92 42.15
C ARG A 7 29.17 -42.45 42.11
N THR A 8 28.47 -41.68 41.28
CA THR A 8 28.15 -40.23 41.34
C THR A 8 29.28 -39.20 41.48
N SER A 9 29.46 -38.40 40.41
CA SER A 9 29.81 -36.98 40.52
C SER A 9 29.32 -36.20 39.29
N HIS A 10 28.70 -35.05 39.56
CA HIS A 10 28.47 -33.97 38.59
C HIS A 10 29.78 -33.54 37.91
N PRO A 11 29.74 -33.16 36.64
CA PRO A 11 30.68 -32.18 36.11
C PRO A 11 29.98 -30.84 35.84
N GLN A 12 30.41 -29.83 36.59
CA GLN A 12 30.46 -28.47 36.10
C GLN A 12 31.43 -28.42 34.92
N HIS A 13 30.98 -27.91 33.77
CA HIS A 13 31.85 -27.37 32.72
C HIS A 13 31.16 -26.11 32.18
N CYS A 14 31.66 -24.92 32.54
CA CYS A 14 32.78 -24.20 31.93
C CYS A 14 32.24 -23.19 30.91
N ALA A 15 32.20 -21.94 31.37
CA ALA A 15 31.90 -20.76 30.57
C ALA A 15 32.79 -20.70 29.32
N LYS A 16 32.20 -20.31 28.17
CA LYS A 16 32.88 -19.56 27.11
C LYS A 16 31.87 -19.03 26.08
N SER A 17 32.11 -17.76 25.72
CA SER A 17 31.64 -17.04 24.52
C SER A 17 30.29 -16.32 24.59
N THR A 18 30.30 -15.20 25.31
CA THR A 18 29.46 -14.03 25.05
C THR A 18 29.85 -13.45 23.68
N ALA A 19 29.25 -13.95 22.60
CA ALA A 19 29.40 -13.35 21.29
C ALA A 19 28.42 -12.17 21.17
N ALA A 20 28.99 -10.96 21.21
CA ALA A 20 28.31 -9.70 20.99
C ALA A 20 27.58 -9.70 19.64
N LEU A 21 26.25 -9.84 19.68
CA LEU A 21 25.40 -9.55 18.53
C LEU A 21 25.30 -8.03 18.42
N GLY A 22 26.15 -7.46 17.57
CA GLY A 22 26.23 -6.03 17.31
C GLY A 22 24.84 -5.45 17.05
N ARG A 23 24.47 -4.43 17.85
CA ARG A 23 23.38 -3.52 17.52
C ARG A 23 23.71 -2.89 16.17
N GLN A 24 23.12 -3.40 15.09
CA GLN A 24 23.02 -2.64 13.86
C GLN A 24 22.16 -1.41 14.17
N THR A 25 22.84 -0.29 14.37
CA THR A 25 22.26 1.04 14.39
C THR A 25 21.36 1.16 13.17
N ARG A 26 20.06 1.37 13.40
CA ARG A 26 19.12 1.77 12.36
C ARG A 26 19.75 2.99 11.68
N GLN A 27 20.15 2.86 10.43
CA GLN A 27 20.50 4.02 9.62
C GLN A 27 19.29 4.95 9.66
N SER A 28 19.49 6.10 10.28
CA SER A 28 18.59 7.24 10.16
C SER A 28 18.50 7.55 8.67
N VAL A 29 17.30 7.39 8.10
CA VAL A 29 17.00 7.94 6.78
C VAL A 29 17.14 9.45 6.95
N GLU A 30 18.21 10.02 6.40
CA GLU A 30 18.35 11.48 6.37
C GLU A 30 17.23 12.04 5.49
N PRO A 31 16.50 13.07 5.96
CA PRO A 31 15.50 13.73 5.15
C PRO A 31 16.17 14.28 3.89
N ARG A 32 15.54 14.07 2.74
CA ARG A 32 16.11 14.47 1.45
C ARG A 32 16.10 15.99 1.40
N SER A 33 17.26 16.62 1.58
CA SER A 33 17.38 18.07 1.66
C SER A 33 17.08 18.75 0.32
N SER A 34 15.80 19.13 0.13
CA SER A 34 15.39 20.11 -0.90
C SER A 34 14.08 20.86 -0.62
N HIS A 35 13.61 20.91 0.63
CA HIS A 35 12.29 21.49 0.95
C HIS A 35 12.38 22.89 1.56
N GLU A 36 12.34 23.91 0.71
CA GLU A 36 11.89 25.24 1.12
C GLU A 36 10.56 25.56 0.43
N GLY A 37 9.50 25.78 1.23
CA GLY A 37 8.39 26.66 0.83
C GLY A 37 7.00 26.06 0.56
N TRP A 38 6.78 24.74 0.61
CA TRP A 38 5.44 24.19 0.34
C TRP A 38 4.48 24.26 1.54
N GLU A 39 5.00 24.18 2.77
CA GLU A 39 4.18 24.15 4.00
C GLU A 39 3.28 25.39 4.11
N ASN A 40 3.83 26.57 3.79
CA ASN A 40 3.11 27.85 3.78
C ASN A 40 2.61 28.29 2.39
N ARG A 41 2.79 27.47 1.35
CA ARG A 41 2.27 27.76 0.00
C ARG A 41 0.89 27.14 -0.18
N ALA A 42 0.03 27.84 -0.92
CA ALA A 42 -1.22 27.28 -1.41
C ALA A 42 -0.91 26.26 -2.53
N LEU A 43 -0.86 24.98 -2.16
CA LEU A 43 -0.74 23.86 -3.11
C LEU A 43 -2.07 23.71 -3.85
N LYS A 44 -2.03 23.46 -5.16
CA LYS A 44 -3.25 23.33 -5.99
C LYS A 44 -3.20 22.10 -6.85
N ILE A 45 -4.32 21.39 -6.95
CA ILE A 45 -4.51 20.34 -7.95
C ILE A 45 -4.61 21.01 -9.33
N VAL A 46 -3.75 20.58 -10.26
CA VAL A 46 -3.73 21.06 -11.65
C VAL A 46 -4.21 20.03 -12.65
N ASP A 47 -4.21 18.75 -12.26
CA ASP A 47 -4.73 17.68 -13.10
C ASP A 47 -5.21 16.48 -12.29
N VAL A 48 -6.21 15.78 -12.82
CA VAL A 48 -6.70 14.49 -12.33
C VAL A 48 -7.00 13.65 -13.56
N ALA A 49 -6.38 12.48 -13.65
CA ALA A 49 -6.56 11.57 -14.78
C ALA A 49 -6.50 10.11 -14.32
N SER A 50 -7.29 9.26 -14.97
CA SER A 50 -7.35 7.84 -14.65
C SER A 50 -7.04 6.96 -15.86
N ARG A 51 -6.44 5.79 -15.62
CA ARG A 51 -6.11 4.82 -16.68
C ARG A 51 -6.47 3.40 -16.26
N PRO A 52 -7.13 2.62 -17.14
CA PRO A 52 -7.42 1.22 -16.88
C PRO A 52 -6.21 0.34 -17.19
N TYR A 53 -6.08 -0.73 -16.42
CA TYR A 53 -5.14 -1.83 -16.61
C TYR A 53 -5.90 -3.13 -16.47
N HIS A 54 -5.98 -3.90 -17.55
CA HIS A 54 -6.61 -5.21 -17.53
C HIS A 54 -5.55 -6.27 -17.25
N ILE A 55 -5.73 -7.00 -16.16
CA ILE A 55 -4.81 -8.05 -15.73
C ILE A 55 -5.58 -9.37 -15.79
N PRO A 56 -5.24 -10.27 -16.73
CA PRO A 56 -5.86 -11.57 -16.78
C PRO A 56 -5.48 -12.35 -15.52
N PRO A 57 -6.46 -12.95 -14.81
CA PRO A 57 -6.17 -13.69 -13.59
C PRO A 57 -5.36 -14.95 -13.93
N THR A 58 -4.31 -15.23 -13.16
CA THR A 58 -3.43 -16.39 -13.37
C THR A 58 -4.06 -17.71 -12.94
N VAL A 59 -5.08 -17.64 -12.09
CA VAL A 59 -5.94 -18.75 -11.65
C VAL A 59 -7.39 -18.29 -11.71
N SER A 60 -8.34 -19.20 -11.86
CA SER A 60 -9.75 -18.82 -11.88
C SER A 60 -10.14 -18.18 -10.54
N TRP A 61 -10.59 -16.93 -10.57
CA TRP A 61 -11.09 -16.23 -9.39
C TRP A 61 -12.59 -16.42 -9.30
N GLU A 62 -12.98 -17.34 -8.43
CA GLU A 62 -14.38 -17.75 -8.25
C GLU A 62 -14.77 -17.70 -6.78
N ASP A 63 -16.00 -17.24 -6.55
CA ASP A 63 -16.72 -17.41 -5.29
C ASP A 63 -18.04 -18.17 -5.54
N ALA A 64 -18.90 -18.25 -4.52
CA ALA A 64 -20.17 -18.98 -4.60
C ALA A 64 -21.15 -18.42 -5.66
N THR A 65 -20.94 -17.19 -6.10
CA THR A 65 -21.86 -16.42 -6.94
C THR A 65 -21.24 -15.99 -8.26
N HIS A 66 -19.96 -15.63 -8.27
CA HIS A 66 -19.30 -14.95 -9.38
C HIS A 66 -18.01 -15.66 -9.80
N ARG A 67 -17.73 -15.60 -11.11
CA ARG A 67 -16.45 -15.94 -11.73
C ARG A 67 -15.88 -14.69 -12.38
N ALA A 68 -14.75 -14.19 -11.87
CA ALA A 68 -14.06 -13.04 -12.44
C ALA A 68 -13.23 -13.49 -13.63
N ALA A 69 -13.68 -13.16 -14.85
CA ALA A 69 -12.95 -13.44 -16.09
C ALA A 69 -11.79 -12.45 -16.33
N ASN A 70 -11.90 -11.24 -15.77
CA ASN A 70 -10.91 -10.18 -15.90
C ASN A 70 -10.83 -9.34 -14.62
N LEU A 71 -9.63 -8.92 -14.23
CA LEU A 71 -9.43 -7.93 -13.18
C LEU A 71 -9.03 -6.62 -13.84
N GLU A 72 -9.81 -5.58 -13.59
CA GLU A 72 -9.56 -4.25 -14.12
C GLU A 72 -9.11 -3.35 -12.98
N PHE A 73 -7.85 -2.94 -13.01
CA PHE A 73 -7.32 -1.93 -12.09
C PHE A 73 -7.43 -0.57 -12.74
N ILE A 74 -7.95 0.39 -12.00
CA ILE A 74 -8.05 1.77 -12.47
C ILE A 74 -7.17 2.59 -11.56
N ILE A 75 -6.09 3.12 -12.13
CA ILE A 75 -5.14 3.95 -11.42
C ILE A 75 -5.53 5.40 -11.68
N THR A 76 -5.80 6.13 -10.61
CA THR A 76 -6.13 7.55 -10.61
C THR A 76 -4.91 8.34 -10.14
N ARG A 77 -4.48 9.28 -10.97
CA ARG A 77 -3.34 10.15 -10.72
C ARG A 77 -3.82 11.57 -10.50
N VAL A 78 -3.39 12.17 -9.39
CA VAL A 78 -3.65 13.58 -9.05
C VAL A 78 -2.34 14.33 -9.10
N THR A 79 -2.27 15.40 -9.87
CA THR A 79 -1.05 16.20 -10.07
C THR A 79 -1.24 17.59 -9.49
N THR A 80 -0.23 18.08 -8.79
CA THR A 80 -0.24 19.41 -8.16
C THR A 80 0.64 20.42 -8.90
N ASP A 81 0.43 21.71 -8.64
CA ASP A 81 1.21 22.83 -9.17
C ASP A 81 2.67 22.88 -8.67
N ALA A 82 3.00 22.09 -7.65
CA ALA A 82 4.36 21.87 -7.17
C ALA A 82 5.03 20.64 -7.81
N GLY A 83 4.38 19.96 -8.75
CA GLY A 83 4.90 18.75 -9.39
C GLY A 83 4.79 17.48 -8.53
N ILE A 84 4.16 17.56 -7.36
CA ILE A 84 3.86 16.38 -6.53
C ILE A 84 2.69 15.63 -7.17
N VAL A 85 2.88 14.34 -7.36
CA VAL A 85 1.91 13.44 -7.98
C VAL A 85 1.49 12.38 -6.96
N GLY A 86 0.19 12.29 -6.71
CA GLY A 86 -0.46 11.24 -5.94
C GLY A 86 -1.03 10.16 -6.82
N GLU A 87 -0.95 8.91 -6.37
CA GLU A 87 -1.56 7.79 -7.06
C GLU A 87 -2.43 6.98 -6.11
N GLY A 88 -3.66 6.72 -6.55
CA GLY A 88 -4.59 5.81 -5.91
C GLY A 88 -5.15 4.85 -6.93
N PHE A 89 -5.77 3.78 -6.44
CA PHE A 89 -6.36 2.79 -7.33
C PHE A 89 -7.62 2.19 -6.73
N ALA A 90 -8.47 1.71 -7.62
CA ALA A 90 -9.54 0.78 -7.30
C ALA A 90 -9.52 -0.35 -8.33
N TYR A 91 -10.26 -1.41 -8.07
CA TYR A 91 -10.40 -2.50 -9.03
C TYR A 91 -11.87 -2.87 -9.24
N THR A 92 -12.15 -3.42 -10.41
CA THR A 92 -13.42 -4.06 -10.75
C THR A 92 -13.16 -5.45 -11.34
N THR A 93 -14.20 -6.28 -11.39
CA THR A 93 -14.13 -7.64 -11.94
C THR A 93 -14.77 -7.70 -13.32
N GLY A 94 -14.36 -6.80 -14.22
CA GLY A 94 -14.77 -6.79 -15.62
C GLY A 94 -16.02 -5.99 -15.96
N ILE A 95 -16.63 -5.31 -14.98
CA ILE A 95 -17.82 -4.46 -15.19
C ILE A 95 -17.64 -3.15 -14.43
N GLY A 96 -17.96 -2.03 -15.10
CA GLY A 96 -18.01 -0.71 -14.50
C GLY A 96 -16.73 0.11 -14.63
N GLY A 97 -15.65 -0.44 -15.19
CA GLY A 97 -14.40 0.31 -15.35
C GLY A 97 -14.52 1.53 -16.27
N SER A 98 -15.26 1.42 -17.37
CA SER A 98 -15.52 2.56 -18.27
C SER A 98 -16.33 3.68 -17.59
N ALA A 99 -17.36 3.33 -16.82
CA ALA A 99 -18.18 4.29 -16.10
C ALA A 99 -17.40 4.96 -14.95
N PHE A 100 -16.48 4.25 -14.30
CA PHE A 100 -15.54 4.84 -13.35
C PHE A 100 -14.67 5.90 -14.03
N LEU A 101 -14.06 5.57 -15.18
CA LEU A 101 -13.19 6.49 -15.91
C LEU A 101 -13.94 7.76 -16.31
N ALA A 102 -15.13 7.60 -16.91
CA ALA A 102 -15.99 8.72 -17.27
C ALA A 102 -16.38 9.57 -16.05
N LEU A 103 -16.69 8.94 -14.90
CA LEU A 103 -17.02 9.68 -13.69
C LEU A 103 -15.88 10.60 -13.24
N ILE A 104 -14.63 10.11 -13.31
CA ILE A 104 -13.48 10.91 -12.93
C ILE A 104 -13.19 12.00 -13.96
N ASP A 105 -13.10 11.63 -15.23
CA ASP A 105 -12.69 12.53 -16.30
C ASP A 105 -13.72 13.65 -16.54
N ASP A 106 -15.02 13.32 -16.48
CA ASP A 106 -16.10 14.27 -16.81
C ASP A 106 -16.51 15.13 -15.60
N TYR A 107 -16.45 14.59 -14.37
CA TYR A 107 -17.01 15.25 -13.19
C TYR A 107 -15.98 15.51 -12.09
N CYS A 108 -15.37 14.46 -11.53
CA CYS A 108 -14.52 14.62 -10.34
C CYS A 108 -13.30 15.52 -10.63
N ARG A 109 -12.71 15.41 -11.83
CA ARG A 109 -11.60 16.28 -12.26
C ARG A 109 -11.97 17.75 -12.13
N MET A 110 -13.07 18.17 -12.75
CA MET A 110 -13.53 19.56 -12.72
C MET A 110 -13.80 20.07 -11.31
N MET A 111 -14.30 19.20 -10.42
CA MET A 111 -14.58 19.52 -9.02
C MET A 111 -13.31 19.70 -8.17
N LEU A 112 -12.21 19.04 -8.53
CA LEU A 112 -10.95 19.03 -7.77
C LEU A 112 -9.94 20.08 -8.22
N LEU A 113 -10.00 20.52 -9.49
CA LEU A 113 -9.06 21.51 -10.02
C LEU A 113 -9.03 22.78 -9.17
N GLY A 114 -7.82 23.27 -8.89
CA GLY A 114 -7.58 24.47 -8.09
C GLY A 114 -7.76 24.30 -6.58
N GLN A 115 -8.25 23.15 -6.10
CA GLN A 115 -8.35 22.87 -4.67
C GLN A 115 -7.00 22.48 -4.06
N ASP A 116 -6.86 22.70 -2.75
CA ASP A 116 -5.71 22.23 -1.99
C ASP A 116 -5.87 20.75 -1.64
N PRO A 117 -5.00 19.85 -2.13
CA PRO A 117 -5.14 18.41 -1.92
C PRO A 117 -4.94 17.99 -0.46
N ARG A 118 -4.43 18.87 0.41
CA ARG A 118 -4.24 18.60 1.86
C ARG A 118 -5.55 18.69 2.63
N GLN A 119 -6.60 19.29 2.06
CA GLN A 119 -7.92 19.40 2.68
C GLN A 119 -8.75 18.12 2.44
N ILE A 120 -8.18 16.96 2.72
CA ILE A 120 -8.69 15.65 2.31
C ILE A 120 -10.14 15.45 2.75
N GLU A 121 -10.44 15.62 4.04
CA GLU A 121 -11.80 15.44 4.60
C GLU A 121 -12.84 16.37 3.97
N ARG A 122 -12.46 17.62 3.69
CA ARG A 122 -13.33 18.60 3.03
C ARG A 122 -13.61 18.16 1.60
N LEU A 123 -12.59 17.76 0.85
CA LEU A 123 -12.72 17.31 -0.53
C LEU A 123 -13.52 16.02 -0.64
N TRP A 124 -13.27 15.07 0.27
CA TRP A 124 -14.01 13.83 0.36
C TRP A 124 -15.50 14.11 0.62
N SER A 125 -15.81 14.92 1.64
CA SER A 125 -17.20 15.26 1.99
C SER A 125 -17.90 16.02 0.87
N PHE A 126 -17.20 16.91 0.19
CA PHE A 126 -17.71 17.65 -0.96
C PHE A 126 -18.04 16.71 -2.13
N LEU A 127 -17.09 15.88 -2.56
CA LEU A 127 -17.29 14.93 -3.65
C LEU A 127 -18.39 13.93 -3.31
N TYR A 128 -18.39 13.38 -2.09
CA TYR A 128 -19.43 12.48 -1.62
C TYR A 128 -20.80 13.13 -1.72
N GLY A 129 -20.97 14.37 -1.23
CA GLY A 129 -22.24 15.10 -1.31
C GLY A 129 -22.74 15.33 -2.74
N GLN A 130 -21.82 15.59 -3.68
CA GLN A 130 -22.19 15.78 -5.09
C GLN A 130 -22.56 14.46 -5.77
N LEU A 131 -21.79 13.40 -5.53
CA LEU A 131 -22.02 12.08 -6.10
C LEU A 131 -23.22 11.36 -5.48
N HIS A 132 -23.59 11.69 -4.25
CA HIS A 132 -24.69 11.04 -3.54
C HIS A 132 -26.01 11.07 -4.32
N ARG A 133 -26.26 12.12 -5.13
CA ARG A 133 -27.48 12.23 -5.95
C ARG A 133 -27.53 11.24 -7.12
N SER A 134 -26.39 10.79 -7.62
CA SER A 134 -26.32 9.78 -8.69
C SER A 134 -26.22 8.34 -8.16
N GLY A 135 -25.98 8.17 -6.86
CA GLY A 135 -25.92 6.88 -6.19
C GLY A 135 -24.99 6.90 -4.99
N THR A 136 -25.29 6.08 -3.97
CA THR A 136 -24.54 6.05 -2.71
C THR A 136 -23.43 5.00 -2.65
N GLY A 137 -23.29 4.17 -3.68
CA GLY A 137 -22.39 3.02 -3.68
C GLY A 137 -21.88 2.64 -5.08
N GLY A 138 -21.25 1.47 -5.17
CA GLY A 138 -20.71 0.94 -6.42
C GLY A 138 -19.63 1.83 -7.00
N ILE A 139 -19.80 2.25 -8.25
CA ILE A 139 -18.80 2.99 -9.02
C ILE A 139 -18.47 4.34 -8.36
N ASN A 140 -19.45 5.02 -7.77
CA ASN A 140 -19.24 6.30 -7.09
C ASN A 140 -18.27 6.15 -5.92
N THR A 141 -18.47 5.13 -5.08
CA THR A 141 -17.60 4.85 -3.93
C THR A 141 -16.22 4.36 -4.34
N LEU A 142 -16.12 3.59 -5.43
CA LEU A 142 -14.83 3.15 -5.97
C LEU A 142 -14.01 4.34 -6.49
N ALA A 143 -14.64 5.25 -7.24
CA ALA A 143 -13.98 6.45 -7.75
C ALA A 143 -13.53 7.37 -6.61
N LEU A 144 -14.41 7.57 -5.62
CA LEU A 144 -14.09 8.35 -4.43
C LEU A 144 -12.92 7.75 -3.64
N GLY A 145 -12.89 6.43 -3.47
CA GLY A 145 -11.80 5.72 -2.81
C GLY A 145 -10.45 5.86 -3.53
N ALA A 146 -10.44 5.76 -4.87
CA ALA A 146 -9.20 5.94 -5.64
C ALA A 146 -8.67 7.37 -5.55
N ILE A 147 -9.55 8.37 -5.54
CA ILE A 147 -9.17 9.78 -5.33
C ILE A 147 -8.63 9.98 -3.91
N ASP A 148 -9.33 9.46 -2.89
CA ASP A 148 -8.93 9.59 -1.49
C ASP A 148 -7.51 9.04 -1.24
N VAL A 149 -7.22 7.83 -1.76
CA VAL A 149 -5.88 7.25 -1.66
C VAL A 149 -4.83 8.13 -2.36
N ALA A 150 -5.15 8.69 -3.52
CA ALA A 150 -4.23 9.59 -4.23
C ALA A 150 -3.94 10.89 -3.44
N LEU A 151 -4.96 11.44 -2.76
CA LEU A 151 -4.79 12.62 -1.91
C LEU A 151 -3.95 12.30 -0.66
N TRP A 152 -4.16 11.15 -0.04
CA TRP A 152 -3.33 10.67 1.07
C TRP A 152 -1.87 10.41 0.66
N ASP A 153 -1.65 9.88 -0.54
CA ASP A 153 -0.31 9.71 -1.11
C ASP A 153 0.38 11.07 -1.35
N ILE A 154 -0.35 12.08 -1.85
CA ILE A 154 0.16 13.46 -1.92
C ILE A 154 0.54 13.97 -0.53
N ALA A 155 -0.34 13.84 0.46
CA ALA A 155 -0.07 14.31 1.80
C ALA A 155 1.19 13.66 2.39
N ALA A 156 1.33 12.35 2.27
CA ALA A 156 2.52 11.62 2.70
C ALA A 156 3.80 12.11 2.00
N LYS A 157 3.74 12.36 0.69
CA LYS A 157 4.85 12.90 -0.10
C LYS A 157 5.20 14.34 0.26
N CYS A 158 4.20 15.18 0.52
CA CYS A 158 4.41 16.54 1.00
C CYS A 158 5.18 16.54 2.33
N TYR A 159 4.73 15.76 3.30
CA TYR A 159 5.36 15.64 4.62
C TYR A 159 6.62 14.75 4.65
N GLU A 160 7.05 14.22 3.50
CA GLU A 160 8.19 13.29 3.37
C GLU A 160 8.17 12.11 4.36
N VAL A 161 6.97 11.62 4.69
CA VAL A 161 6.79 10.48 5.60
C VAL A 161 6.06 9.35 4.88
N PRO A 162 6.37 8.08 5.20
CA PRO A 162 5.55 6.99 4.72
C PRO A 162 4.13 7.10 5.30
N LEU A 163 3.11 6.81 4.49
CA LEU A 163 1.69 7.01 4.83
C LEU A 163 1.29 6.41 6.19
N PHE A 164 1.80 5.23 6.55
CA PHE A 164 1.49 4.60 7.84
C PHE A 164 1.90 5.45 9.06
N ARG A 165 2.96 6.26 8.95
CA ARG A 165 3.36 7.20 10.01
C ARG A 165 2.45 8.40 10.06
N LEU A 166 2.03 8.90 8.90
CA LEU A 166 1.07 10.01 8.81
C LEU A 166 -0.27 9.62 9.44
N LEU A 167 -0.70 8.37 9.26
CA LEU A 167 -1.89 7.80 9.90
C LEU A 167 -1.70 7.44 11.40
N GLY A 168 -0.55 7.79 11.99
CA GLY A 168 -0.30 7.62 13.43
C GLY A 168 0.13 6.21 13.86
N ARG A 169 0.45 5.30 12.93
CA ARG A 169 0.83 3.92 13.27
C ARG A 169 2.34 3.76 13.43
N GLY A 170 2.75 3.06 14.50
CA GLY A 170 4.13 2.55 14.64
C GLY A 170 4.43 1.42 13.66
N VAL A 171 5.72 1.15 13.41
CA VAL A 171 6.14 0.01 12.56
C VAL A 171 5.83 -1.31 13.26
N THR A 172 4.63 -1.83 13.05
CA THR A 172 4.21 -3.16 13.48
C THR A 172 3.99 -4.02 12.25
N VAL A 173 4.88 -5.00 12.04
CA VAL A 173 4.73 -5.99 10.98
C VAL A 173 3.70 -7.01 11.46
N SER A 174 2.48 -6.90 10.97
CA SER A 174 1.47 -7.94 11.15
C SER A 174 1.78 -9.10 10.19
N PRO A 175 1.69 -10.37 10.63
CA PRO A 175 1.87 -11.50 9.73
C PRO A 175 0.80 -11.50 8.62
N PRO A 176 1.15 -11.86 7.38
CA PRO A 176 0.17 -11.92 6.29
C PRO A 176 -0.86 -13.01 6.57
N MET A 177 -2.14 -12.65 6.50
CA MET A 177 -3.24 -13.62 6.49
C MET A 177 -3.53 -13.96 5.03
N ALA A 178 -3.47 -15.25 4.69
CA ALA A 178 -3.83 -15.72 3.35
C ALA A 178 -5.32 -16.07 3.32
N VAL A 179 -6.04 -15.54 2.33
CA VAL A 179 -7.40 -15.95 1.99
C VAL A 179 -7.32 -16.76 0.71
N ALA A 180 -7.74 -18.02 0.76
CA ALA A 180 -7.80 -18.92 -0.40
C ALA A 180 -9.17 -19.60 -0.43
N SER A 181 -9.81 -19.67 -1.60
CA SER A 181 -11.03 -20.46 -1.79
C SER A 181 -10.66 -21.92 -2.06
N THR A 182 -11.41 -22.85 -1.47
CA THR A 182 -11.14 -24.30 -1.48
C THR A 182 -11.51 -25.00 -2.80
N SER A 183 -11.82 -24.27 -3.88
CA SER A 183 -12.35 -24.86 -5.12
C SER A 183 -11.29 -25.54 -6.01
N SER A 184 -10.01 -25.51 -5.64
CA SER A 184 -8.96 -26.26 -6.34
C SER A 184 -8.11 -27.03 -5.34
N SER A 185 -7.97 -28.35 -5.54
CA SER A 185 -7.27 -29.30 -4.67
C SER A 185 -5.75 -29.08 -4.57
N THR A 186 -5.26 -27.85 -4.72
CA THR A 186 -3.87 -27.49 -4.54
C THR A 186 -3.80 -26.11 -3.89
N VAL A 187 -3.83 -26.08 -2.55
CA VAL A 187 -3.47 -24.91 -1.76
C VAL A 187 -1.97 -24.67 -1.96
N THR A 188 -1.61 -23.85 -2.95
CA THR A 188 -0.24 -23.34 -3.07
C THR A 188 -0.08 -22.22 -2.06
N LEU A 189 0.47 -22.53 -0.90
CA LEU A 189 0.92 -21.51 0.04
C LEU A 189 2.07 -20.73 -0.60
N TYR A 190 1.78 -19.53 -1.11
CA TYR A 190 2.80 -18.53 -1.37
C TYR A 190 3.31 -17.99 -0.03
N SER A 191 4.17 -18.78 0.64
CA SER A 191 5.07 -18.22 1.64
C SER A 191 6.11 -17.40 0.87
N THR A 192 6.18 -16.09 1.13
CA THR A 192 7.27 -15.26 0.64
C THR A 192 8.55 -15.72 1.33
N ARG A 193 9.26 -16.66 0.70
CA ARG A 193 10.55 -17.14 1.17
C ARG A 193 11.59 -16.04 0.93
N SER A 194 12.03 -15.46 2.04
CA SER A 194 13.32 -14.79 2.26
C SER A 194 13.60 -13.45 1.54
N LYS A 195 13.96 -12.47 2.38
CA LYS A 195 14.50 -11.13 2.09
C LYS A 195 15.94 -11.13 1.52
N ASP A 196 16.52 -12.27 1.15
CA ASP A 196 17.98 -12.36 0.88
C ASP A 196 18.40 -12.36 -0.60
N SER A 197 17.48 -12.32 -1.57
CA SER A 197 17.83 -12.37 -2.99
C SER A 197 18.20 -11.02 -3.62
N TRP A 198 17.84 -9.89 -3.00
CA TRP A 198 18.09 -8.56 -3.57
C TRP A 198 19.53 -8.02 -3.39
N ARG A 199 20.39 -8.68 -2.59
CA ARG A 199 21.76 -8.20 -2.31
C ARG A 199 22.86 -8.72 -3.26
N ARG A 200 22.53 -9.55 -4.26
CA ARG A 200 23.54 -10.14 -5.16
C ARG A 200 23.60 -9.56 -6.58
N ALA A 201 22.78 -8.57 -6.92
CA ALA A 201 22.71 -8.03 -8.29
C ALA A 201 23.52 -6.74 -8.55
N THR A 202 24.30 -6.21 -7.59
CA THR A 202 25.08 -4.96 -7.76
C THR A 202 26.56 -5.07 -7.38
N ARG A 203 27.18 -6.22 -7.64
CA ARG A 203 28.64 -6.31 -7.79
C ARG A 203 28.99 -7.11 -9.04
N ARG A 204 29.06 -6.40 -10.17
CA ARG A 204 30.06 -6.55 -11.22
C ARG A 204 30.02 -5.31 -12.11
#